data_AF-A0A3D5Q083-F1
#
_entry.id   AF-A0A3D5Q083-F1
#
_cell.length_a   1.000
_cell.length_b   1.000
_cell.length_c   1.000
_cell.angle_alpha   90.00
_cell.angle_beta   90.00
_cell.angle_gamma   90.00
#
_symmetry.space_group_name_H-M   'P 1'
#
loop_
_entity.id
_entity.type
_entity.pdbx_description
1 polymer ?
#
loop_
_entity_poly.entity_id
_entity_poly.type
_entity_poly.pdbx_seq_one_letter_code
_entity_poly.pdbx_strand_id
1 'polypeptide(L)'
;MWRRALYFGKKALPYVSSAAPVVIVLGLVVLMALTWWLGPRLEIGGAYPLAAWQTRALVSLGILLVLVVMWGMALARKLGKAKQVEAQQKKEEEDPILPMERRQQRLLDRQLASLKSNLPGRKGIYRLPWYLVMGLENAGKTSLIQRSGQTFTLTNVTRNNRGERNAFGFEWWVGDHGVLIDPDGELVSQNSGEGTQSDVQRRLWQHFVDWLENNRPQRP
;
A
#
# COMPACT_ATOMS: atom_id res chain seq x y z
N MET A 1 1.38 31.53 -5.88
CA MET A 1 1.23 30.89 -7.22
C MET A 1 1.92 29.52 -7.36
N TRP A 2 3.02 29.26 -6.65
CA TRP A 2 3.76 27.97 -6.73
C TRP A 2 3.01 26.70 -6.28
N ARG A 3 2.05 26.80 -5.34
CA ARG A 3 1.30 25.62 -4.86
C ARG A 3 0.34 25.02 -5.89
N ARG A 4 -0.12 25.79 -6.89
CA ARG A 4 -0.98 25.28 -7.97
C ARG A 4 -0.17 24.55 -9.04
N ALA A 5 1.05 24.99 -9.35
CA ALA A 5 1.95 24.33 -10.31
C ALA A 5 2.35 22.91 -9.87
N LEU A 6 2.62 22.71 -8.58
CA LEU A 6 2.93 21.38 -8.02
C LEU A 6 1.75 20.40 -8.07
N TYR A 7 0.51 20.90 -8.08
CA TYR A 7 -0.70 20.07 -8.16
C TYR A 7 -0.94 19.54 -9.58
N PHE A 8 -0.66 20.36 -10.60
CA PHE A 8 -0.70 19.92 -12.00
C PHE A 8 0.46 18.95 -12.34
N GLY A 9 1.66 19.18 -11.78
CA GLY A 9 2.80 18.28 -11.95
C GLY A 9 2.54 16.86 -11.42
N LYS A 10 1.83 16.72 -10.30
CA LYS A 10 1.46 15.40 -9.73
C LYS A 10 0.38 14.67 -10.53
N LYS A 11 -0.48 15.40 -11.26
CA LYS A 11 -1.58 14.82 -12.06
C LYS A 11 -1.12 14.37 -13.45
N ALA A 12 -0.07 15.00 -14.00
CA ALA A 12 0.58 14.60 -15.26
C ALA A 12 1.67 13.51 -15.06
N LEU A 13 2.21 13.39 -13.83
CA LEU A 13 3.23 12.40 -13.46
C LEU A 13 2.96 10.96 -13.92
N PRO A 14 1.75 10.38 -13.79
CA PRO A 14 1.49 8.99 -14.22
C PRO A 14 1.46 8.81 -15.75
N TYR A 15 1.12 9.86 -16.50
CA TYR A 15 1.15 9.83 -17.97
C TYR A 15 2.59 9.96 -18.49
N VAL A 16 3.40 10.81 -17.86
CA VAL A 16 4.83 10.94 -18.16
C VAL A 16 5.60 9.66 -17.77
N SER A 17 5.26 8.99 -16.67
CA SER A 17 5.95 7.74 -16.27
C SER A 17 5.70 6.57 -17.22
N SER A 18 4.54 6.55 -17.88
CA SER A 18 4.16 5.50 -18.83
C SER A 18 4.75 5.76 -20.23
N ALA A 19 4.91 7.04 -20.61
CA ALA A 19 5.56 7.44 -21.86
C ALA A 19 7.09 7.56 -21.75
N ALA A 20 7.65 7.63 -20.54
CA ALA A 20 9.08 7.77 -20.27
C ALA A 20 9.98 6.80 -21.05
N PRO A 21 9.73 5.47 -21.11
CA PRO A 21 10.60 4.58 -21.87
C PRO A 21 10.55 4.86 -23.38
N VAL A 22 9.39 5.23 -23.92
CA VAL A 22 9.23 5.59 -25.34
C VAL A 22 9.99 6.87 -25.63
N VAL A 23 9.85 7.90 -24.79
CA VAL A 23 10.55 9.18 -24.94
C VAL A 23 12.07 9.02 -24.83
N ILE A 24 12.57 8.17 -23.93
CA ILE A 24 14.00 7.89 -23.78
C ILE A 24 14.55 7.19 -25.02
N VAL A 25 13.87 6.16 -25.53
CA VAL A 25 14.29 5.44 -26.74
C VAL A 25 14.30 6.40 -27.94
N LEU A 26 13.24 7.21 -28.10
CA LEU A 26 13.11 8.18 -29.18
C LEU A 26 14.21 9.26 -29.09
N GLY A 27 14.51 9.73 -27.87
CA GLY A 27 15.63 10.64 -27.61
C GLY A 27 16.99 10.04 -27.97
N LEU A 28 17.22 8.76 -27.70
CA LEU A 28 18.47 8.06 -28.07
C LEU A 28 18.59 7.86 -29.58
N VAL A 29 17.48 7.60 -30.28
CA VAL A 29 17.44 7.53 -31.75
C VAL A 29 17.74 8.90 -32.36
N VAL A 30 17.17 9.98 -31.82
CA VAL A 30 17.48 11.36 -32.26
C VAL A 30 18.94 11.70 -31.96
N LEU A 31 19.47 11.34 -30.79
CA LEU A 31 20.89 11.52 -30.46
C LEU A 31 21.77 10.76 -31.45
N MET A 32 21.44 9.51 -31.77
CA MET A 32 22.16 8.74 -32.79
C MET A 32 22.14 9.44 -34.16
N ALA A 33 20.98 9.94 -34.60
CA ALA A 33 20.87 10.71 -35.85
C ALA A 33 21.71 12.00 -35.81
N LEU A 34 21.72 12.74 -34.69
CA LEU A 34 22.53 13.93 -34.49
C LEU A 34 24.03 13.62 -34.52
N THR A 35 24.47 12.49 -33.96
CA THR A 35 25.89 12.07 -34.01
C THR A 35 26.36 11.86 -35.45
N TRP A 36 25.50 11.35 -36.33
CA TRP A 36 25.84 11.12 -37.73
C TRP A 36 25.69 12.37 -38.61
N TRP A 37 24.70 13.22 -38.35
CA TRP A 37 24.42 14.41 -39.16
C TRP A 37 25.22 15.66 -38.72
N LEU A 38 25.31 15.89 -37.41
CA LEU A 38 25.94 17.07 -36.82
C LEU A 38 27.34 16.78 -36.26
N GLY A 39 27.64 15.52 -35.94
CA GLY A 39 28.98 15.06 -35.49
C GLY A 39 30.16 15.64 -36.28
N PRO A 40 30.20 15.58 -37.63
CA PRO A 40 31.31 16.13 -38.40
C PRO A 40 31.51 17.65 -38.26
N ARG A 41 30.47 18.38 -37.90
CA ARG A 41 30.45 19.85 -37.86
C ARG A 41 30.60 20.40 -36.44
N LEU A 42 30.62 19.52 -35.43
CA LEU A 42 30.78 19.90 -34.04
C LEU A 42 32.25 20.15 -33.72
N GLU A 43 32.58 21.43 -33.58
CA GLU A 43 33.86 21.89 -33.09
C GLU A 43 33.82 22.03 -31.56
N ILE A 44 34.72 21.33 -30.87
CA ILE A 44 34.86 21.42 -29.41
C ILE A 44 36.31 21.82 -29.14
N GLY A 45 36.50 23.07 -28.71
CA GLY A 45 37.83 23.60 -28.37
C GLY A 45 38.83 23.62 -29.55
N GLY A 46 38.36 23.89 -30.78
CA GLY A 46 39.22 23.93 -31.98
C GLY A 46 39.46 22.58 -32.65
N ALA A 47 38.95 21.48 -32.09
CA ALA A 47 39.06 20.14 -32.67
C ALA A 47 37.68 19.61 -33.11
N TYR A 48 37.68 18.72 -34.10
CA TYR A 48 36.49 17.99 -34.57
C TYR A 48 36.54 16.52 -34.13
N PRO A 49 36.32 16.21 -32.83
CA PRO A 49 36.51 14.86 -32.29
C PRO A 49 35.54 13.83 -32.91
N LEU A 50 34.40 14.28 -33.43
CA LEU A 50 33.40 13.47 -34.11
C LEU A 50 33.52 13.53 -35.64
N ALA A 51 34.60 14.08 -36.20
CA ALA A 51 34.86 14.02 -37.65
C ALA A 51 35.22 12.61 -38.12
N ALA A 52 35.99 11.89 -37.31
CA ALA A 52 36.42 10.52 -37.59
C ALA A 52 35.23 9.54 -37.54
N TRP A 53 35.16 8.61 -38.50
CA TRP A 53 34.11 7.60 -38.51
C TRP A 53 34.24 6.63 -37.33
N GLN A 54 35.47 6.40 -36.84
CA GLN A 54 35.77 5.53 -35.70
C GLN A 54 35.16 6.07 -34.40
N THR A 55 35.23 7.38 -34.15
CA THR A 55 34.66 7.98 -32.93
C THR A 55 33.14 7.99 -32.97
N ARG A 56 32.53 8.20 -34.14
CA ARG A 56 31.08 8.02 -34.33
C ARG A 56 30.64 6.58 -34.10
N ALA A 57 31.40 5.61 -34.60
CA ALA A 57 31.14 4.20 -34.38
C ALA A 57 31.17 3.88 -32.88
N LEU A 58 32.17 4.37 -32.13
CA LEU A 58 32.26 4.20 -30.67
C LEU A 58 31.07 4.83 -29.91
N VAL A 59 30.65 6.05 -30.27
CA VAL A 59 29.49 6.70 -29.65
C VAL A 59 28.20 5.94 -29.95
N SER A 60 28.02 5.49 -31.20
CA SER A 60 26.85 4.69 -31.59
C SER A 60 26.79 3.35 -30.84
N LEU A 61 27.95 2.71 -30.63
CA LEU A 61 28.06 1.50 -29.82
C LEU A 61 27.71 1.77 -28.35
N GLY A 62 28.14 2.90 -27.79
CA GLY A 62 27.77 3.32 -26.44
C GLY A 62 26.26 3.54 -26.28
N ILE A 63 25.62 4.22 -27.24
CA ILE A 63 24.16 4.43 -27.26
C ILE A 63 23.43 3.07 -27.34
N LEU A 64 23.89 2.17 -28.20
CA LEU A 64 23.32 0.83 -28.34
C LEU A 64 23.46 0.02 -27.03
N LEU A 65 24.63 0.07 -26.38
CA LEU A 65 24.87 -0.61 -25.11
C LEU A 65 23.92 -0.09 -24.02
N VAL A 66 23.74 1.23 -23.93
CA VAL A 66 22.79 1.85 -22.99
C VAL A 66 21.35 1.35 -23.24
N LEU A 67 20.92 1.24 -24.50
CA LEU A 67 19.61 0.68 -24.85
C LEU A 67 19.47 -0.78 -24.38
N VAL A 68 20.47 -1.62 -24.64
CA VAL A 68 20.47 -3.04 -24.24
C VAL A 68 20.42 -3.18 -22.72
N VAL A 69 21.22 -2.42 -21.98
CA VAL A 69 21.26 -2.44 -20.51
C VAL A 69 19.92 -1.98 -19.92
N MET A 70 19.33 -0.90 -20.44
CA MET A 70 18.01 -0.45 -20.01
C MET A 70 16.92 -1.49 -20.27
N TRP A 71 16.94 -2.11 -21.45
CA TRP A 71 15.97 -3.14 -21.81
C TRP A 71 16.12 -4.38 -20.91
N GLY A 72 17.35 -4.83 -20.66
CA GLY A 72 17.66 -5.93 -19.74
C GLY A 72 17.19 -5.66 -18.31
N MET A 73 17.44 -4.45 -17.78
CA MET A 73 16.94 -4.06 -16.45
C MET A 73 15.41 -4.01 -16.39
N ALA A 74 14.75 -3.50 -17.42
CA ALA A 74 13.29 -3.45 -17.49
C ALA A 74 12.70 -4.86 -17.51
N LEU A 75 13.28 -5.77 -18.29
CA LEU A 75 12.87 -7.17 -18.35
C LEU A 75 13.10 -7.88 -17.02
N ALA A 76 14.27 -7.70 -16.41
CA ALA A 76 14.59 -8.27 -15.10
C ALA A 76 13.61 -7.81 -14.01
N ARG A 77 13.23 -6.53 -14.00
CA ARG A 77 12.20 -6.00 -13.09
C ARG A 77 10.83 -6.61 -13.36
N LYS A 78 10.45 -6.80 -14.62
CA LYS A 78 9.16 -7.41 -14.99
C LYS A 78 9.10 -8.88 -14.57
N LEU A 79 10.17 -9.64 -14.82
CA LEU A 79 10.32 -11.03 -14.40
C LEU A 79 10.34 -11.15 -12.86
N GLY A 80 11.01 -10.23 -12.16
CA GLY A 80 11.01 -10.17 -10.71
C GLY A 80 9.62 -9.97 -10.12
N LYS A 81 8.82 -9.05 -10.70
CA LYS A 81 7.42 -8.86 -10.30
C LYS A 81 6.57 -10.10 -10.54
N ALA A 82 6.72 -10.77 -11.69
CA ALA A 82 5.99 -12.00 -11.99
C ALA A 82 6.32 -13.11 -10.98
N LYS A 83 7.61 -13.30 -10.66
CA LYS A 83 8.04 -14.26 -9.64
C LYS A 83 7.51 -13.93 -8.25
N GLN A 84 7.43 -12.65 -7.89
CA GLN A 84 6.84 -12.23 -6.60
C GLN A 84 5.35 -12.55 -6.53
N VAL A 85 4.61 -12.31 -7.61
CA VAL A 85 3.18 -12.66 -7.69
C VAL A 85 3.00 -14.18 -7.58
N GLU A 86 3.79 -14.96 -8.31
CA GLU A 86 3.75 -16.43 -8.24
C GLU A 86 4.11 -16.94 -6.84
N ALA A 87 5.17 -16.41 -6.22
CA ALA A 87 5.55 -16.77 -4.86
C ALA A 87 4.48 -16.39 -3.85
N GLN A 88 3.77 -15.28 -4.08
CA GLN A 88 2.65 -14.89 -3.24
C GLN A 88 1.46 -15.82 -3.45
N GLN A 89 1.12 -16.19 -4.69
CA GLN A 89 0.08 -17.16 -4.99
C GLN A 89 0.36 -18.52 -4.34
N LYS A 90 1.59 -19.03 -4.43
CA LYS A 90 1.99 -20.28 -3.75
C LYS A 90 1.79 -20.20 -2.24
N LYS A 91 2.14 -19.07 -1.62
CA LYS A 91 1.86 -18.86 -0.18
C LYS A 91 0.37 -18.81 0.15
N GLU A 92 -0.45 -18.32 -0.77
CA GLU A 92 -1.91 -18.26 -0.60
C GLU A 92 -2.58 -19.62 -0.87
N GLU A 93 -1.98 -20.47 -1.71
CA GLU A 93 -2.37 -21.88 -1.89
C GLU A 93 -1.99 -22.74 -0.68
N GLU A 94 -0.78 -22.54 -0.13
CA GLU A 94 -0.32 -23.22 1.09
C GLU A 94 -1.14 -22.81 2.32
N ASP A 95 -1.56 -21.55 2.38
CA ASP A 95 -2.28 -20.97 3.51
C ASP A 95 -3.44 -20.07 3.06
N PRO A 96 -4.67 -20.63 2.97
CA PRO A 96 -5.84 -19.89 2.51
C PRO A 96 -6.30 -18.80 3.50
N ILE A 97 -5.83 -18.81 4.75
CA ILE A 97 -6.21 -17.84 5.79
C ILE A 97 -5.29 -16.61 5.73
N LEU A 98 -4.06 -16.73 5.23
CA LEU A 98 -3.07 -15.66 5.14
C LEU A 98 -3.56 -14.41 4.37
N PRO A 99 -4.27 -14.51 3.22
CA PRO A 99 -4.90 -13.35 2.59
C PRO A 99 -5.85 -12.59 3.50
N MET A 100 -6.61 -13.31 4.35
CA MET A 100 -7.58 -12.74 5.27
C MET A 100 -6.87 -11.99 6.41
N GLU A 101 -5.80 -12.56 6.98
CA GLU A 101 -4.96 -11.87 7.97
C GLU A 101 -4.36 -10.58 7.41
N ARG A 102 -3.75 -10.65 6.21
CA ARG A 102 -3.19 -9.46 5.54
C ARG A 102 -4.25 -8.39 5.25
N ARG A 103 -5.48 -8.80 4.93
CA ARG A 103 -6.60 -7.86 4.78
C ARG A 103 -6.99 -7.27 6.13
N GLN A 104 -7.12 -8.08 7.18
CA GLN A 104 -7.42 -7.63 8.54
C GLN A 104 -6.37 -6.63 9.04
N GLN A 105 -5.09 -6.92 8.88
CA GLN A 105 -3.98 -6.03 9.23
C GLN A 105 -4.16 -4.65 8.57
N ARG A 106 -4.37 -4.62 7.25
CA ARG A 106 -4.59 -3.36 6.52
C ARG A 106 -5.82 -2.60 7.01
N LEU A 107 -6.90 -3.30 7.35
CA LEU A 107 -8.13 -2.68 7.86
C LEU A 107 -7.92 -2.10 9.26
N LEU A 108 -7.34 -2.85 10.18
CA LEU A 108 -7.06 -2.40 11.55
C LEU A 108 -6.06 -1.24 11.56
N ASP A 109 -4.98 -1.31 10.78
CA ASP A 109 -3.97 -0.25 10.66
C ASP A 109 -4.57 1.06 10.14
N ARG A 110 -5.51 0.98 9.18
CA ARG A 110 -6.21 2.17 8.66
C ARG A 110 -7.12 2.79 9.71
N GLN A 111 -7.87 1.99 10.47
CA GLN A 111 -8.72 2.51 11.54
C GLN A 111 -7.89 3.15 12.64
N LEU A 112 -6.78 2.52 13.02
CA LEU A 112 -5.81 3.09 13.96
C LEU A 112 -5.19 4.38 13.45
N ALA A 113 -4.81 4.44 12.17
CA ALA A 113 -4.27 5.66 11.57
C ALA A 113 -5.31 6.79 11.55
N SER A 114 -6.56 6.50 11.19
CA SER A 114 -7.67 7.46 11.24
C SER A 114 -7.94 7.93 12.68
N LEU A 115 -7.91 7.02 13.65
CA LEU A 115 -8.03 7.39 15.07
C LEU A 115 -6.88 8.32 15.49
N LYS A 116 -5.62 7.97 15.17
CA LYS A 116 -4.44 8.79 15.47
C LYS A 116 -4.52 10.19 14.86
N SER A 117 -5.02 10.33 13.63
CA SER A 117 -5.10 11.63 12.96
C SER A 117 -6.20 12.52 13.52
N ASN A 118 -7.25 11.94 14.12
CA ASN A 118 -8.37 12.68 14.70
C ASN A 118 -8.22 12.95 16.21
N LEU A 119 -7.31 12.26 16.91
CA LEU A 119 -7.04 12.52 18.33
C LEU A 119 -5.97 13.60 18.52
N PRO A 120 -6.20 14.59 19.40
CA PRO A 120 -5.22 15.65 19.65
C PRO A 120 -4.03 15.15 20.49
N GLY A 121 -2.82 15.52 20.05
CA GLY A 121 -1.57 15.33 20.80
C GLY A 121 -0.81 14.03 20.47
N ARG A 122 0.49 14.04 20.77
CA ARG A 122 1.46 12.98 20.38
C ARG A 122 1.16 11.59 20.97
N LYS A 123 0.36 11.52 22.04
CA LYS A 123 -0.10 10.28 22.71
C LYS A 123 -1.63 10.21 22.79
N GLY A 124 -2.35 10.78 21.83
CA GLY A 124 -3.82 10.86 21.83
C GLY A 124 -4.52 9.52 22.12
N ILE A 125 -4.00 8.41 21.57
CA ILE A 125 -4.53 7.05 21.78
C ILE A 125 -4.66 6.66 23.25
N TYR A 126 -3.73 7.10 24.11
CA TYR A 126 -3.69 6.71 25.52
C TYR A 126 -4.55 7.61 26.41
N ARG A 127 -5.13 8.69 25.85
CA ARG A 127 -6.08 9.54 26.59
C ARG A 127 -7.46 8.92 26.70
N LEU A 128 -7.79 8.01 25.78
CA LEU A 128 -9.06 7.30 25.77
C LEU A 128 -8.85 5.87 26.26
N PRO A 129 -9.70 5.37 27.19
CA PRO A 129 -9.79 3.95 27.47
C PRO A 129 -10.32 3.20 26.25
N TRP A 130 -9.87 1.95 26.09
CA TRP A 130 -10.32 1.05 25.03
C TRP A 130 -11.09 -0.10 25.66
N TYR A 131 -12.27 -0.36 25.12
CA TYR A 131 -13.16 -1.43 25.59
C TYR A 131 -13.42 -2.41 24.45
N LEU A 132 -13.42 -3.69 24.77
CA LEU A 132 -13.78 -4.76 23.84
C LEU A 132 -15.17 -5.28 24.22
N VAL A 133 -16.13 -5.16 23.31
CA VAL A 133 -17.53 -5.57 23.54
C VAL A 133 -17.69 -7.01 23.06
N MET A 134 -17.63 -7.96 23.99
CA MET A 134 -17.72 -9.39 23.66
C MET A 134 -19.12 -9.93 23.87
N GLY A 135 -19.51 -10.87 23.02
CA GLY A 135 -20.79 -11.56 23.11
C GLY A 135 -21.12 -12.30 21.82
N LEU A 136 -21.98 -13.30 21.93
CA LEU A 136 -22.46 -14.08 20.79
C LEU A 136 -23.17 -13.20 19.76
N GLU A 137 -23.40 -13.76 18.57
CA GLU A 137 -24.25 -13.13 17.58
C GLU A 137 -25.66 -12.90 18.15
N ASN A 138 -26.31 -11.79 17.79
CA ASN A 138 -27.63 -11.42 18.27
C ASN A 138 -27.77 -11.20 19.79
N ALA A 139 -26.67 -11.16 20.56
CA ALA A 139 -26.68 -10.86 21.99
C ALA A 139 -27.00 -9.39 22.34
N GLY A 140 -27.35 -8.56 21.35
CA GLY A 140 -27.70 -7.15 21.56
C GLY A 140 -26.52 -6.19 21.72
N LYS A 141 -25.29 -6.60 21.37
CA LYS A 141 -24.07 -5.76 21.47
C LYS A 141 -24.24 -4.38 20.83
N THR A 142 -24.63 -4.37 19.55
CA THR A 142 -24.83 -3.11 18.80
C THR A 142 -25.97 -2.27 19.39
N SER A 143 -27.06 -2.90 19.84
CA SER A 143 -28.16 -2.22 20.51
C SER A 143 -27.73 -1.57 21.83
N LEU A 144 -26.88 -2.25 22.62
CA LEU A 144 -26.31 -1.73 23.85
C LEU A 144 -25.44 -0.49 23.56
N ILE A 145 -24.57 -0.57 22.56
CA ILE A 145 -23.69 0.55 22.19
C ILE A 145 -24.52 1.76 21.72
N GLN A 146 -25.46 1.54 20.79
CA GLN A 146 -26.30 2.61 20.25
C GLN A 146 -27.22 3.25 21.30
N ARG A 147 -27.64 2.50 22.32
CA ARG A 147 -28.51 2.97 23.40
C ARG A 147 -27.76 3.35 24.68
N SER A 148 -26.42 3.38 24.65
CA SER A 148 -25.58 3.70 25.80
C SER A 148 -25.66 5.17 26.26
N GLY A 149 -26.28 6.05 25.47
CA GLY A 149 -26.30 7.49 25.72
C GLY A 149 -24.96 8.19 25.44
N GLN A 150 -23.95 7.45 24.96
CA GLN A 150 -22.67 8.03 24.53
C GLN A 150 -22.76 8.62 23.13
N THR A 151 -22.01 9.69 22.90
CA THR A 151 -21.87 10.33 21.58
C THR A 151 -20.63 9.78 20.88
N PHE A 152 -20.82 9.11 19.75
CA PHE A 152 -19.75 8.53 18.94
C PHE A 152 -19.41 9.42 17.74
N THR A 153 -18.70 10.52 18.01
CA THR A 153 -18.44 11.61 17.06
C THR A 153 -17.53 11.23 15.88
N LEU A 154 -16.61 10.28 16.08
CA LEU A 154 -15.58 9.94 15.08
C LEU A 154 -15.84 8.63 14.31
N THR A 155 -16.86 7.86 14.70
CA THR A 155 -17.16 6.54 14.12
C THR A 155 -17.27 6.56 12.60
N ASN A 156 -17.90 7.58 12.01
CA ASN A 156 -18.06 7.65 10.55
C ASN A 156 -16.74 7.89 9.79
N VAL A 157 -15.77 8.55 10.42
CA VAL A 157 -14.46 8.87 9.82
C VAL A 157 -13.44 7.75 10.08
N THR A 158 -13.62 6.99 11.15
CA THR A 158 -12.76 5.85 11.51
C THR A 158 -13.28 4.51 10.99
N ARG A 159 -14.51 4.44 10.45
CA ARG A 159 -15.08 3.21 9.88
C ARG A 159 -14.47 2.93 8.50
N ASN A 160 -14.11 1.67 8.27
CA ASN A 160 -13.65 1.22 6.96
C ASN A 160 -14.76 1.33 5.89
N ASN A 161 -14.37 1.57 4.64
CA ASN A 161 -15.28 1.54 3.49
C ASN A 161 -15.97 0.18 3.41
N ARG A 162 -17.29 0.18 3.16
CA ARG A 162 -18.12 -1.04 3.13
C ARG A 162 -17.64 -2.11 2.14
N GLY A 163 -16.94 -1.72 1.07
CA GLY A 163 -16.41 -2.63 0.06
C GLY A 163 -15.15 -3.40 0.45
N GLU A 164 -14.46 -3.02 1.54
CA GLU A 164 -13.27 -3.72 2.02
C GLU A 164 -13.53 -4.32 3.41
N ARG A 165 -14.09 -5.52 3.45
CA ARG A 165 -14.29 -6.31 4.67
C ARG A 165 -13.76 -7.73 4.51
N ASN A 166 -13.42 -8.35 5.64
CA ASN A 166 -13.26 -9.79 5.76
C ASN A 166 -14.63 -10.44 6.00
N ALA A 167 -14.70 -11.77 5.96
CA ALA A 167 -15.88 -12.52 6.38
C ALA A 167 -16.27 -12.19 7.83
N PHE A 168 -15.27 -11.98 8.68
CA PHE A 168 -15.43 -11.49 10.05
C PHE A 168 -14.75 -10.13 10.20
N GLY A 169 -15.38 -9.22 10.93
CA GLY A 169 -14.96 -7.84 11.12
C GLY A 169 -14.89 -7.40 12.57
N PHE A 170 -14.35 -6.19 12.73
CA PHE A 170 -14.29 -5.45 13.97
C PHE A 170 -14.89 -4.07 13.72
N GLU A 171 -16.02 -3.75 14.33
CA GLU A 171 -16.62 -2.43 14.27
C GLU A 171 -15.98 -1.53 15.34
N TRP A 172 -15.59 -0.32 14.95
CA TRP A 172 -14.98 0.66 15.85
C TRP A 172 -15.97 1.77 16.14
N TRP A 173 -16.28 1.96 17.41
CA TRP A 173 -17.11 3.04 17.92
C TRP A 173 -16.22 4.00 18.68
N VAL A 174 -16.01 5.19 18.13
CA VAL A 174 -15.09 6.18 18.68
C VAL A 174 -15.90 7.37 19.18
N GLY A 175 -15.93 7.53 20.49
CA GLY A 175 -16.59 8.63 21.17
C GLY A 175 -15.62 9.49 21.97
N ASP A 176 -16.18 10.48 22.66
CA ASP A 176 -15.38 11.47 23.39
C ASP A 176 -14.76 10.91 24.68
N HIS A 177 -15.32 9.80 25.20
CA HIS A 177 -14.91 9.18 26.46
C HIS A 177 -14.24 7.81 26.30
N GLY A 178 -14.19 7.24 25.10
CA GLY A 178 -13.59 5.94 24.89
C GLY A 178 -13.68 5.42 23.45
N VAL A 179 -12.91 4.36 23.20
CA VAL A 179 -12.98 3.58 21.96
C VAL A 179 -13.57 2.21 22.30
N LEU A 180 -14.66 1.83 21.66
CA LEU A 180 -15.23 0.48 21.78
C LEU A 180 -14.94 -0.26 20.48
N ILE A 181 -14.41 -1.48 20.61
CA ILE A 181 -14.24 -2.41 19.50
C ILE A 181 -15.27 -3.53 19.68
N ASP A 182 -16.11 -3.73 18.68
CA ASP A 182 -17.18 -4.72 18.63
C ASP A 182 -16.82 -5.76 17.56
N PRO A 183 -16.21 -6.91 17.92
CA PRO A 183 -15.99 -8.02 17.01
C PRO A 183 -17.32 -8.70 16.63
N ASP A 184 -17.37 -9.24 15.42
CA ASP A 184 -18.50 -10.10 15.03
C ASP A 184 -18.66 -11.27 16.01
N GLY A 185 -19.91 -11.59 16.38
CA GLY A 185 -20.19 -12.56 17.43
C GLY A 185 -19.67 -13.97 17.13
N GLU A 186 -19.59 -14.32 15.84
CA GLU A 186 -19.03 -15.58 15.35
C GLU A 186 -17.54 -15.77 15.71
N LEU A 187 -16.76 -14.68 15.80
CA LEU A 187 -15.35 -14.75 16.23
C LEU A 187 -15.22 -15.13 17.71
N VAL A 188 -16.22 -14.79 18.52
CA VAL A 188 -16.23 -15.04 19.97
C VAL A 188 -16.75 -16.45 20.27
N SER A 189 -17.70 -16.95 19.48
CA SER A 189 -18.29 -18.27 19.71
C SER A 189 -17.33 -19.44 19.51
N GLN A 190 -16.24 -19.24 18.75
CA GLN A 190 -15.19 -20.23 18.41
C GLN A 190 -15.71 -21.67 18.49
N ASN A 191 -16.73 -21.96 17.67
CA ASN A 191 -17.52 -23.17 17.83
C ASN A 191 -16.58 -24.37 17.81
N SER A 192 -16.65 -25.25 18.82
CA SER A 192 -15.72 -26.36 19.03
C SER A 192 -15.76 -27.44 17.94
N GLY A 193 -16.44 -27.18 16.82
CA GLY A 193 -16.49 -28.06 15.66
C GLY A 193 -15.17 -28.03 14.90
N GLU A 194 -14.66 -29.21 14.58
CA GLU A 194 -13.57 -29.40 13.63
C GLU A 194 -14.02 -28.90 12.24
N GLY A 195 -13.29 -27.94 11.67
CA GLY A 195 -13.57 -27.45 10.32
C GLY A 195 -12.84 -26.16 9.96
N THR A 196 -12.64 -25.92 8.66
CA THR A 196 -11.89 -24.76 8.13
C THR A 196 -12.39 -23.40 8.67
N GLN A 197 -13.68 -23.26 8.98
CA GLN A 197 -14.26 -22.02 9.49
C GLN A 197 -13.85 -21.74 10.94
N SER A 198 -13.71 -22.76 11.80
CA SER A 198 -13.29 -22.58 13.20
C SER A 198 -11.80 -22.20 13.27
N ASP A 199 -10.97 -22.74 12.36
CA ASP A 199 -9.57 -22.33 12.20
C ASP A 199 -9.45 -20.87 11.76
N VAL A 200 -10.26 -20.43 10.79
CA VAL A 200 -10.31 -19.03 10.36
C VAL A 200 -10.70 -18.11 11.52
N GLN A 201 -11.75 -18.45 12.27
CA GLN A 201 -12.19 -17.66 13.42
C GLN A 201 -11.10 -17.53 14.48
N ARG A 202 -10.51 -18.66 14.90
CA ARG A 202 -9.43 -18.71 15.91
C ARG A 202 -8.23 -17.87 15.47
N ARG A 203 -7.83 -18.02 14.22
CA ARG A 203 -6.62 -17.38 13.69
C ARG A 203 -6.82 -15.88 13.51
N LEU A 204 -7.96 -15.43 13.00
CA LEU A 204 -8.27 -14.00 12.90
C LEU A 204 -8.46 -13.35 14.27
N TRP A 205 -9.01 -14.09 15.25
CA TRP A 205 -9.07 -13.63 16.64
C TRP A 205 -7.67 -13.46 17.24
N GLN A 206 -6.80 -14.47 17.13
CA GLN A 206 -5.43 -14.40 17.62
C GLN A 206 -4.67 -13.24 16.98
N HIS A 207 -4.76 -13.12 15.65
CA HIS A 207 -4.16 -12.01 14.91
C HIS A 207 -4.65 -10.63 15.40
N PHE A 208 -5.94 -10.49 15.75
CA PHE A 208 -6.47 -9.25 16.32
C PHE A 208 -5.90 -8.95 17.71
N VAL A 209 -5.81 -9.96 18.59
CA VAL A 209 -5.23 -9.80 19.93
C VAL A 209 -3.76 -9.39 19.82
N ASP A 210 -2.97 -10.09 19.00
CA ASP A 210 -1.56 -9.76 18.76
C ASP A 210 -1.41 -8.34 18.19
N TRP A 211 -2.30 -7.97 17.26
CA TRP A 211 -2.33 -6.62 16.71
C TRP A 211 -2.61 -5.56 17.80
N LEU A 212 -3.54 -5.83 18.71
CA LEU A 212 -3.90 -4.93 19.80
C LEU A 212 -2.72 -4.73 20.76
N GLU A 213 -2.05 -5.82 21.15
CA GLU A 213 -0.87 -5.78 22.03
C GLU A 213 0.27 -4.97 21.42
N ASN A 214 0.54 -5.15 20.14
CA ASN A 214 1.58 -4.42 19.43
C ASN A 214 1.27 -2.92 19.27
N ASN A 215 0.00 -2.57 19.04
CA ASN A 215 -0.39 -1.19 18.74
C ASN A 215 -0.80 -0.37 19.98
N ARG A 216 -1.13 -1.03 21.09
CA ARG A 216 -1.48 -0.39 22.36
C ARG A 216 -0.87 -1.16 23.56
N PRO A 217 0.47 -1.25 23.66
CA PRO A 217 1.14 -2.07 24.69
C PRO A 217 0.98 -1.53 26.13
N GLN A 218 0.71 -0.23 26.29
CA GLN A 218 0.52 0.36 27.62
C GLN A 218 -0.89 0.04 28.10
N ARG A 219 -0.96 -0.77 29.17
CA ARG A 219 -2.16 -0.96 29.97
C ARG A 219 -2.33 0.27 30.87
N PRO A 220 -3.57 0.76 31.07
CA PRO A 220 -3.83 1.82 32.05
C PRO A 220 -3.42 1.39 33.47
#